data_AF-A0A7G2K1A9-F1
#
_entry.id   AF-A0A7G2K1A9-F1
#
_cell.length_a   1.000
_cell.length_b   1.000
_cell.length_c   1.000
_cell.angle_alpha   90.00
_cell.angle_beta   90.00
_cell.angle_gamma   90.00
#
_symmetry.space_group_name_H-M   'P 1'
#
loop_
_entity.id
_entity.type
_entity.pdbx_description
1 polymer ?
#
loop_
_entity_poly.entity_id
_entity_poly.type
_entity_poly.pdbx_seq_one_letter_code
_entity_poly.pdbx_strand_id
1 'polypeptide(L)'
;MTEITKETLFSSNTQAENEQLSILKRHFPNCFDKQGAFLPEKMAEALQSSDIKTEKESYSLNWLGKSYAKILKDRQPETLLAEDIEHNQKPENQNSENILIQGD
;
A
#
# COMPACT_ATOMS: atom_id res chain seq x y z
N MET A 1 -6.66 30.80 21.92
CA MET A 1 -5.96 30.58 20.64
C MET A 1 -5.96 29.09 20.39
N THR A 2 -6.82 28.61 19.50
CA THR A 2 -6.84 27.21 19.08
C THR A 2 -5.62 26.95 18.21
N GLU A 3 -4.72 26.07 18.65
CA GLU A 3 -3.62 25.60 17.81
C GLU A 3 -4.20 24.87 16.60
N ILE A 4 -3.90 25.36 15.41
CA ILE A 4 -4.25 24.70 14.17
C ILE A 4 -3.18 23.64 13.94
N THR A 5 -3.52 22.38 14.12
CA THR A 5 -2.69 21.24 13.74
C THR A 5 -2.55 21.23 12.21
N LYS A 6 -1.33 21.46 11.72
CA LYS A 6 -1.03 21.39 10.28
C LYS A 6 -0.72 19.95 9.90
N GLU A 7 -1.60 19.34 9.10
CA GLU A 7 -1.40 18.01 8.53
C GLU A 7 -1.01 18.12 7.06
N THR A 8 -0.09 17.26 6.61
CA THR A 8 0.29 17.13 5.18
C THR A 8 -0.07 15.72 4.73
N LEU A 9 -1.08 15.61 3.87
CA LEU A 9 -1.67 14.33 3.47
C LEU A 9 -0.74 13.50 2.57
N PHE A 10 -0.08 14.16 1.61
CA PHE A 10 0.85 13.51 0.68
C PHE A 10 2.17 14.28 0.66
N SER A 11 3.29 13.59 0.83
CA SER A 11 4.63 14.17 0.87
C SER A 11 5.55 13.45 -0.12
N SER A 12 6.20 14.22 -0.98
CA SER A 12 7.12 13.73 -2.01
C SER A 12 8.44 13.16 -1.47
N ASN A 13 8.73 13.37 -0.19
CA ASN A 13 10.03 13.07 0.42
C ASN A 13 10.03 11.79 1.27
N THR A 14 8.89 11.11 1.39
CA THR A 14 8.81 9.84 2.10
C THR A 14 9.19 8.75 1.10
N GLN A 15 10.43 8.28 1.16
CA GLN A 15 10.78 7.01 0.54
C GLN A 15 9.77 6.00 1.05
N ALA A 16 8.93 5.45 0.16
CA ALA A 16 7.87 4.54 0.54
C ALA A 16 8.51 3.45 1.41
N GLU A 17 8.30 3.55 2.72
CA GLU A 17 8.68 2.47 3.62
C GLU A 17 8.00 1.26 3.03
N ASN A 18 8.77 0.23 2.71
CA ASN A 18 8.20 -0.97 2.14
C ASN A 18 7.13 -1.47 3.11
N GLU A 19 5.87 -1.25 2.77
CA GLU A 19 4.73 -1.46 3.67
C GLU A 19 4.74 -2.90 4.17
N GLN A 20 5.17 -3.82 3.30
CA GLN A 20 5.33 -5.23 3.62
C GLN A 20 6.39 -5.44 4.72
N LEU A 21 7.51 -4.73 4.68
CA LEU A 21 8.52 -4.78 5.75
C LEU A 21 7.99 -4.17 7.06
N SER A 22 7.22 -3.09 7.01
CA SER A 22 6.62 -2.48 8.20
C SER A 22 5.56 -3.40 8.83
N ILE A 23 4.74 -4.05 8.01
CA ILE A 23 3.80 -5.11 8.44
C ILE A 23 4.57 -6.28 9.07
N LEU A 24 5.62 -6.77 8.40
CA LEU A 24 6.44 -7.88 8.93
C LEU A 24 7.07 -7.53 10.27
N LYS A 25 7.62 -6.32 10.44
CA LYS A 25 8.20 -5.89 11.73
C LYS A 25 7.14 -5.75 12.82
N ARG A 26 5.94 -5.26 12.48
CA ARG A 26 4.84 -5.10 13.44
C ARG A 26 4.27 -6.43 13.92
N HIS A 27 4.11 -7.40 13.01
CA HIS A 27 3.44 -8.66 13.31
C HIS A 27 4.41 -9.80 13.66
N PHE A 28 5.64 -9.77 13.15
CA PHE A 28 6.67 -10.80 13.36
C PHE A 28 8.01 -10.19 13.82
N PRO A 29 8.03 -9.43 14.94
CA PRO A 29 9.25 -8.78 15.43
C PRO A 29 10.35 -9.80 15.76
N ASN A 30 9.98 -11.02 16.16
CA ASN A 30 10.91 -12.12 16.49
C ASN A 30 11.69 -12.65 15.29
N CYS A 31 11.30 -12.28 14.06
CA CYS A 31 12.00 -12.63 12.83
C CYS A 31 13.04 -11.57 12.43
N PHE A 32 13.33 -10.60 13.29
CA PHE A 32 14.36 -9.59 13.06
C PHE A 32 15.43 -9.67 14.15
N ASP A 33 16.69 -9.49 13.76
CA ASP A 33 17.80 -9.42 14.72
C ASP A 33 17.87 -8.05 15.42
N LYS A 34 18.83 -7.90 16.34
CA LYS A 34 19.07 -6.64 17.07
C LYS A 34 19.55 -5.50 16.16
N GLN A 35 20.00 -5.83 14.95
CA GLN A 35 20.47 -4.91 13.92
C GLN A 35 19.37 -4.59 12.88
N GLY A 36 18.19 -5.21 12.99
CA GLY A 36 17.05 -5.03 12.10
C GLY A 36 17.08 -5.85 10.81
N ALA A 37 17.99 -6.84 10.68
CA ALA A 37 18.03 -7.75 9.54
C ALA A 37 16.98 -8.86 9.68
N PHE A 38 16.36 -9.24 8.56
CA PHE A 38 15.35 -10.30 8.51
C PHE A 38 16.01 -11.69 8.62
N LEU A 39 15.45 -12.55 9.47
CA LEU A 39 15.91 -13.91 9.75
C LEU A 39 14.92 -14.93 9.16
N PRO A 40 15.18 -15.47 7.94
CA PRO A 40 14.26 -16.39 7.27
C PRO A 40 13.99 -17.67 8.07
N GLU A 41 15.00 -18.17 8.79
CA GLU A 41 14.90 -19.39 9.61
C GLU A 41 13.85 -19.25 10.72
N LYS A 42 13.81 -18.08 11.40
CA LYS A 42 12.83 -17.80 12.45
C LYS A 42 11.41 -17.71 11.91
N MET A 43 11.26 -17.17 10.69
CA MET A 43 9.98 -17.16 10.00
C MET A 43 9.54 -18.56 9.59
N ALA A 44 10.48 -19.38 9.09
CA ALA A 44 10.20 -20.77 8.74
C ALA A 44 9.79 -21.60 9.96
N GLU A 45 10.48 -21.47 11.10
CA GLU A 45 10.10 -22.08 12.39
C GLU A 45 8.69 -21.66 12.83
N ALA A 46 8.35 -20.37 12.72
CA ALA A 46 7.03 -19.86 13.07
C ALA A 46 5.93 -20.44 12.17
N LEU A 47 6.18 -20.54 10.86
CA LEU A 47 5.23 -21.10 9.89
C LEU A 47 5.06 -22.62 10.03
N GLN A 48 6.13 -23.34 10.39
CA GLN A 48 6.08 -24.79 10.64
C GLN A 48 5.17 -25.16 11.81
N SER A 49 5.06 -24.30 12.83
CA SER A 49 4.16 -24.51 13.97
C SER A 49 2.66 -24.42 13.60
N SER A 50 2.35 -23.88 12.42
CA SER A 50 0.99 -23.55 11.99
C SER A 50 0.37 -24.56 11.01
N ASP A 51 0.98 -25.73 10.81
CA ASP A 51 0.52 -26.79 9.89
C ASP A 51 0.33 -26.31 8.43
N ILE A 52 1.18 -25.34 8.01
CA ILE A 52 1.14 -24.75 6.67
C ILE A 52 1.97 -25.61 5.72
N LYS A 53 1.35 -26.16 4.68
CA LYS A 53 2.07 -26.83 3.58
C LYS A 53 2.85 -25.81 2.76
N THR A 54 4.17 -25.97 2.71
CA THR A 54 5.05 -25.13 1.89
C THR A 54 5.26 -25.78 0.52
N GLU A 55 4.71 -25.16 -0.53
CA GLU A 55 4.96 -25.57 -1.91
C GLU A 55 6.13 -24.77 -2.50
N LYS A 56 7.03 -25.45 -3.23
CA LYS A 56 8.09 -24.78 -3.99
C LYS A 56 7.62 -24.52 -5.41
N GLU A 57 6.71 -23.56 -5.56
CA GLU A 57 6.40 -23.04 -6.89
C GLU A 57 7.51 -22.06 -7.31
N SER A 58 8.23 -22.40 -8.38
CA SER A 58 9.37 -21.62 -8.86
C SER A 58 9.08 -20.86 -10.16
N TYR A 59 7.87 -20.95 -10.69
CA TYR A 59 7.52 -20.27 -11.94
C TYR A 59 7.10 -18.83 -11.66
N SER A 60 7.82 -17.87 -12.22
CA SER A 60 7.43 -16.47 -12.18
C SER A 60 7.52 -15.86 -13.57
N LEU A 61 6.48 -15.13 -13.97
CA LEU A 61 6.52 -14.33 -15.18
C LEU A 61 7.36 -13.08 -14.90
N ASN A 62 8.47 -12.93 -15.63
CA ASN A 62 9.34 -11.77 -15.55
C ASN A 62 9.27 -11.00 -16.86
N TRP A 63 9.09 -9.69 -16.75
CA TRP A 63 9.01 -8.77 -17.89
C TRP A 63 9.79 -7.49 -17.57
N LEU A 64 10.24 -6.81 -18.62
CA LEU A 64 10.91 -5.51 -18.49
C LEU A 64 9.92 -4.49 -17.90
N GLY A 65 10.32 -3.79 -16.84
CA GLY A 65 9.47 -2.81 -16.15
C GLY A 65 8.72 -3.36 -14.93
N LYS A 66 8.82 -4.66 -14.61
CA LYS A 66 8.18 -5.26 -13.42
C LYS A 66 8.55 -4.56 -12.10
N SER A 67 9.80 -4.15 -11.94
CA SER A 67 10.25 -3.40 -10.76
C SER A 67 9.70 -1.97 -10.73
N TYR A 68 9.62 -1.30 -11.88
CA TYR A 68 9.08 0.05 -11.98
C TYR A 68 7.57 0.10 -11.69
N ALA A 69 6.82 -0.88 -12.18
CA ALA A 69 5.40 -1.02 -11.85
C ALA A 69 5.14 -1.15 -10.34
N LYS A 70 6.02 -1.87 -9.61
CA LYS A 70 5.94 -1.94 -8.15
C LYS A 70 6.15 -0.57 -7.49
N ILE A 71 7.13 0.20 -7.96
CA ILE A 71 7.37 1.56 -7.46
C ILE A 71 6.16 2.47 -7.73
N LEU A 72 5.54 2.38 -8.91
CA LEU A 72 4.36 3.18 -9.24
C LEU A 72 3.15 2.82 -8.37
N LYS A 73 2.94 1.52 -8.08
CA LYS A 73 1.89 1.06 -7.18
C LYS A 73 2.01 1.71 -5.79
N ASP A 74 3.23 1.81 -5.27
CA ASP A 74 3.49 2.30 -3.91
C ASP A 74 3.63 3.83 -3.85
N ARG A 75 3.51 4.54 -4.99
CA ARG A 75 3.62 5.99 -5.05
C ARG A 75 2.32 6.65 -4.54
N GLN A 76 2.48 7.71 -3.77
CA GLN A 76 1.35 8.53 -3.31
C GLN A 76 0.71 9.30 -4.49
N PRO A 77 -0.60 9.62 -4.43
CA PRO A 77 -1.25 10.45 -5.42
C PRO A 77 -0.58 11.82 -5.55
N GLU A 78 -0.37 12.25 -6.79
CA GLU A 78 0.10 13.61 -7.12
C GLU A 78 -1.07 14.57 -7.44
N THR A 79 -2.30 14.03 -7.54
CA THR A 79 -3.51 14.75 -7.93
C THR A 79 -4.52 14.84 -6.78
N LEU A 80 -5.47 15.77 -6.91
CA LEU A 80 -6.57 15.97 -5.96
C LEU A 80 -7.92 15.63 -6.63
N LEU A 81 -8.91 15.25 -5.83
CA LEU A 81 -10.26 14.97 -6.30
C LEU A 81 -11.12 16.24 -6.21
N ALA A 82 -11.90 16.49 -7.26
CA ALA A 82 -12.89 17.56 -7.32
C ALA A 82 -14.20 17.02 -7.92
N GLU A 83 -15.31 17.59 -7.49
CA GLU A 83 -16.64 17.26 -8.00
C GLU A 83 -17.06 18.16 -9.17
N ASP A 84 -17.81 17.60 -10.11
CA ASP A 84 -18.56 18.38 -11.10
C ASP A 84 -19.94 18.72 -10.51
N ILE A 85 -20.00 19.87 -9.83
CA ILE A 85 -21.19 20.33 -9.13
C ILE A 85 -22.36 20.51 -10.11
N GLU A 86 -22.12 21.08 -11.30
CA GLU A 86 -23.18 21.34 -12.29
C GLU A 86 -23.82 20.04 -12.78
N HIS A 87 -23.01 19.00 -13.00
CA HIS A 87 -23.52 17.69 -13.40
C HIS A 87 -24.21 16.95 -12.24
N ASN A 88 -23.61 16.97 -11.05
CA ASN A 88 -24.08 16.20 -9.89
C ASN A 88 -25.37 16.77 -9.28
N GLN A 89 -25.62 18.08 -9.42
CA GLN A 89 -26.84 18.72 -8.91
C GLN A 89 -28.08 18.51 -9.78
N LYS A 90 -27.95 17.87 -10.95
CA LYS A 90 -29.11 17.58 -11.80
C LYS A 90 -30.10 16.64 -11.07
N PRO A 91 -31.42 16.83 -11.22
CA PRO A 91 -32.42 16.01 -10.53
C PRO A 91 -32.27 14.50 -10.74
N GLU A 92 -31.84 14.11 -11.95
CA GLU A 92 -31.58 12.71 -12.30
C GLU A 92 -30.34 12.11 -11.62
N ASN A 93 -29.38 12.94 -11.21
CA ASN A 93 -28.07 12.51 -10.71
C ASN A 93 -27.94 12.63 -9.19
N GLN A 94 -28.72 13.51 -8.55
CA GLN A 94 -28.60 13.84 -7.13
C GLN A 94 -28.70 12.62 -6.19
N ASN A 95 -29.48 11.61 -6.57
CA ASN A 95 -29.67 10.37 -5.78
C ASN A 95 -29.12 9.13 -6.49
N SER A 96 -28.25 9.31 -7.50
CA SER A 96 -27.64 8.21 -8.22
C SER A 96 -26.51 7.59 -7.39
N GLU A 97 -26.45 6.26 -7.34
CA GLU A 97 -25.33 5.51 -6.77
C GLU A 97 -24.23 5.19 -7.80
N ASN A 98 -24.45 5.54 -9.07
CA ASN A 98 -23.46 5.35 -10.13
C ASN A 98 -22.45 6.50 -10.13
N ILE A 99 -21.16 6.16 -10.12
CA ILE A 99 -20.05 7.13 -10.04
C ILE A 99 -19.22 7.06 -11.32
N LEU A 100 -18.99 8.21 -11.94
CA LEU A 100 -18.01 8.39 -13.01
C LEU A 100 -16.87 9.26 -12.48
N ILE A 101 -15.64 8.79 -12.66
CA ILE A 101 -14.42 9.53 -12.29
C ILE A 101 -13.61 9.77 -13.56
N GLN A 102 -13.18 11.01 -13.79
CA GLN A 102 -12.35 11.38 -14.93
C GLN A 102 -10.92 11.64 -14.47
N GLY A 103 -9.95 10.93 -15.05
CA GLY A 103 -8.53 11.04 -14.71
C GLY A 103 -7.69 9.95 -15.37
N ASP A 104 -6.39 9.98 -15.07
CA ASP A 104 -5.45 8.86 -15.26
C ASP A 104 -5.58 7.84 -14.12
#